data_AF-A0A9D8FEP2-F1
#
_entry.id   AF-A0A9D8FEP2-F1
#
_cell.length_a   1.000
_cell.length_b   1.000
_cell.length_c   1.000
_cell.angle_alpha   90.00
_cell.angle_beta   90.00
_cell.angle_gamma   90.00
#
_symmetry.space_group_name_H-M   'P 1'
#
loop_
_entity.id
_entity.type
_entity.pdbx_description
1 polymer ?
#
loop_
_entity_poly.entity_id
_entity_poly.type
_entity_poly.pdbx_seq_one_letter_code
_entity_poly.pdbx_strand_id
1 'polypeptide(L)'
;ITASDIRKQSPEQPAFKRYFMHGLGHPLGLDVHDVGFTTEPVQPGWVMTVEPAIYIPDEGFGIRLEDDILVGRDGNTNLMATIPIEPEEIESLMKH
;
A
#
# COMPACT_ATOMS: atom_id res chain seq x y z
N ILE A 1 2.13 -8.75 -17.50
CA ILE A 1 0.92 -9.62 -17.42
C ILE A 1 0.26 -9.64 -18.78
N THR A 2 0.07 -10.81 -19.36
CA THR A 2 -0.61 -10.99 -20.64
C THR A 2 -2.08 -11.38 -20.43
N ALA A 3 -2.91 -11.26 -21.46
CA ALA A 3 -4.28 -11.76 -21.42
C ALA A 3 -4.35 -13.28 -21.16
N SER A 4 -3.30 -14.03 -21.54
CA SER A 4 -3.18 -15.46 -21.23
C SER A 4 -2.96 -15.70 -19.73
N ASP A 5 -2.13 -14.89 -19.09
CA ASP A 5 -1.86 -14.98 -17.64
C ASP A 5 -3.13 -14.68 -16.84
N ILE A 6 -3.89 -13.65 -17.24
CA ILE A 6 -5.18 -13.29 -16.61
C ILE A 6 -6.18 -14.45 -16.72
N ARG A 7 -6.24 -15.13 -17.87
CA ARG A 7 -7.13 -16.28 -18.06
C ARG A 7 -6.75 -17.51 -17.23
N LYS A 8 -5.48 -17.61 -16.79
CA LYS A 8 -4.95 -18.75 -16.03
C LYS A 8 -4.91 -18.51 -14.52
N GLN A 9 -5.24 -17.32 -14.05
CA GLN A 9 -5.16 -16.97 -12.63
C GLN A 9 -6.20 -17.73 -11.78
N SER A 10 -5.91 -17.87 -10.49
CA SER A 10 -6.87 -18.37 -9.48
C SER A 10 -6.95 -17.41 -8.29
N PRO A 11 -7.92 -17.55 -7.38
CA PRO A 11 -7.97 -16.78 -6.14
C PRO A 11 -6.68 -16.90 -5.30
N GLU A 12 -6.06 -18.08 -5.28
CA GLU A 12 -4.82 -18.36 -4.55
C GLU A 12 -3.58 -17.81 -5.30
N GLN A 13 -3.66 -17.73 -6.63
CA GLN A 13 -2.60 -17.30 -7.52
C GLN A 13 -3.09 -16.23 -8.52
N PRO A 14 -3.43 -15.03 -8.03
CA PRO A 14 -3.84 -13.94 -8.91
C PRO A 14 -2.64 -13.46 -9.75
N ALA A 15 -2.89 -13.11 -11.01
CA ALA A 15 -1.82 -12.75 -11.95
C ALA A 15 -1.02 -11.50 -11.51
N PHE A 16 -1.66 -10.57 -10.79
CA PHE A 16 -1.02 -9.36 -10.29
C PHE A 16 0.07 -9.64 -9.25
N LYS A 17 0.04 -10.78 -8.54
CA LYS A 17 1.03 -11.11 -7.51
C LYS A 17 2.45 -11.24 -8.04
N ARG A 18 2.63 -11.37 -9.36
CA ARG A 18 3.94 -11.26 -10.01
C ARG A 18 4.62 -9.91 -9.73
N TYR A 19 3.86 -8.83 -9.63
CA TYR A 19 4.38 -7.46 -9.46
C TYR A 19 3.93 -6.79 -8.15
N PHE A 20 2.99 -7.38 -7.42
CA PHE A 20 2.53 -6.93 -6.10
C PHE A 20 2.29 -8.14 -5.18
N MET A 21 3.34 -8.56 -4.47
CA MET A 21 3.40 -9.87 -3.79
C MET A 21 3.07 -9.84 -2.29
N HIS A 22 2.92 -8.65 -1.69
CA HIS A 22 2.61 -8.46 -0.27
C HIS A 22 1.17 -7.98 -0.04
N GLY A 23 0.78 -7.83 1.22
CA GLY A 23 -0.51 -7.22 1.59
C GLY A 23 -0.51 -5.71 1.33
N LEU A 24 -1.69 -5.11 1.28
CA LEU A 24 -1.83 -3.65 1.08
C LEU A 24 -1.47 -2.83 2.34
N GLY A 25 -1.35 -3.46 3.49
CA GLY A 25 -0.99 -2.78 4.73
C GLY A 25 -1.18 -3.66 5.95
N HIS A 26 -0.88 -3.11 7.10
CA HIS A 26 -0.93 -3.78 8.40
C HIS A 26 -1.35 -2.79 9.51
N PRO A 27 -1.82 -3.29 10.67
CA PRO A 27 -2.00 -2.46 11.86
C PRO A 27 -0.68 -1.81 12.27
N LEU A 28 -0.77 -0.59 12.78
CA LEU A 28 0.38 0.20 13.25
C LEU A 28 0.09 0.76 14.64
N GLY A 29 1.09 0.72 15.53
CA GLY A 29 0.96 1.26 16.87
C GLY A 29 2.26 1.20 17.65
N LEU A 30 2.32 0.41 18.71
CA LEU A 30 3.55 0.28 19.51
C LEU A 30 4.62 -0.51 18.77
N ASP A 31 4.21 -1.52 18.01
CA ASP A 31 5.04 -2.22 17.04
C ASP A 31 4.76 -1.70 15.62
N VAL A 32 5.77 -1.79 14.75
CA VAL A 32 5.63 -1.39 13.34
C VAL A 32 4.55 -2.24 12.66
N HIS A 33 4.65 -3.55 12.79
CA HIS A 33 3.57 -4.48 12.45
C HIS A 33 2.83 -4.84 13.73
N ASP A 34 1.88 -3.99 14.12
CA ASP A 34 1.17 -4.15 15.39
C ASP A 34 0.15 -5.29 15.33
N VAL A 35 -0.29 -5.72 16.50
CA VAL A 35 -1.37 -6.69 16.64
C VAL A 35 -2.67 -6.11 16.10
N GLY A 36 -3.41 -6.92 15.35
CA GLY A 36 -4.74 -6.54 14.89
C GLY A 36 -5.51 -7.70 14.31
N PHE A 37 -6.83 -7.57 14.29
CA PHE A 37 -7.72 -8.59 13.75
C PHE A 37 -7.87 -8.41 12.25
N THR A 38 -6.92 -8.91 11.47
CA THR A 38 -6.91 -8.77 9.99
C THR A 38 -8.00 -9.57 9.27
N THR A 39 -8.75 -10.40 10.00
CA THR A 39 -9.90 -11.16 9.50
C THR A 39 -11.25 -10.53 9.82
N GLU A 40 -11.25 -9.49 10.66
CA GLU A 40 -12.47 -8.77 11.07
C GLU A 40 -12.59 -7.46 10.27
N PRO A 41 -13.80 -6.89 10.13
CA PRO A 41 -13.96 -5.58 9.52
C PRO A 41 -13.17 -4.52 10.29
N VAL A 42 -12.43 -3.68 9.56
CA VAL A 42 -11.69 -2.54 10.12
C VAL A 42 -12.65 -1.61 10.86
N GLN A 43 -12.25 -1.18 12.07
CA GLN A 43 -13.08 -0.35 12.95
C GLN A 43 -12.52 1.07 13.12
N PRO A 44 -13.39 2.07 13.37
CA PRO A 44 -12.94 3.40 13.77
C PRO A 44 -12.02 3.37 15.00
N GLY A 45 -10.95 4.16 14.96
CA GLY A 45 -9.89 4.23 15.97
C GLY A 45 -8.66 3.38 15.67
N TRP A 46 -8.72 2.49 14.69
CA TRP A 46 -7.54 1.74 14.23
C TRP A 46 -6.59 2.66 13.47
N VAL A 47 -5.28 2.39 13.59
CA VAL A 47 -4.24 2.98 12.75
C VAL A 47 -3.66 1.86 11.90
N MET A 48 -3.59 2.07 10.58
CA MET A 48 -3.07 1.10 9.64
C MET A 48 -2.24 1.77 8.55
N THR A 49 -1.29 1.04 7.98
CA THR A 49 -0.60 1.46 6.75
C THR A 49 -1.48 1.21 5.53
N VAL A 50 -1.28 2.02 4.48
CA VAL A 50 -1.80 1.80 3.13
C VAL A 50 -0.63 1.93 2.16
N GLU A 51 -0.12 0.80 1.68
CA GLU A 51 1.20 0.67 1.03
C GLU A 51 1.15 -0.01 -0.36
N PRO A 52 0.37 0.51 -1.33
CA PRO A 52 0.37 -0.04 -2.69
C PRO A 52 1.77 0.03 -3.31
N ALA A 53 2.10 -1.01 -4.08
CA ALA A 53 3.40 -1.10 -4.73
C ALA A 53 3.33 -1.75 -6.11
N ILE A 54 4.33 -1.46 -6.92
CA ILE A 54 4.65 -2.21 -8.13
C ILE A 54 6.15 -2.48 -8.18
N TYR A 55 6.51 -3.73 -8.40
CA TYR A 55 7.89 -4.16 -8.59
C TYR A 55 8.00 -4.80 -9.96
N ILE A 56 8.95 -4.34 -10.78
CA ILE A 56 9.23 -4.82 -12.13
C ILE A 56 10.68 -5.36 -12.15
N PRO A 57 10.90 -6.62 -11.73
CA PRO A 57 12.25 -7.17 -11.56
C PRO A 57 13.08 -7.18 -12.85
N ASP A 58 12.42 -7.42 -13.98
CA ASP A 58 13.05 -7.46 -15.31
C ASP A 58 13.66 -6.10 -15.70
N GLU A 59 13.20 -5.00 -15.09
CA GLU A 59 13.71 -3.64 -15.27
C GLU A 59 14.57 -3.16 -14.09
N GLY A 60 14.71 -3.97 -13.03
CA GLY A 60 15.36 -3.55 -11.78
C GLY A 60 14.63 -2.39 -11.09
N PHE A 61 13.33 -2.23 -11.35
CA PHE A 61 12.54 -1.08 -10.92
C PHE A 61 11.49 -1.48 -9.88
N GLY A 62 11.25 -0.59 -8.91
CA GLY A 62 10.20 -0.79 -7.92
C GLY A 62 9.81 0.51 -7.24
N ILE A 63 8.51 0.69 -7.03
CA ILE A 63 7.94 1.83 -6.31
C ILE A 63 6.93 1.31 -5.31
N ARG A 64 6.98 1.84 -4.09
CA ARG A 64 5.94 1.74 -3.08
C ARG A 64 5.66 3.14 -2.54
N LEU A 65 4.39 3.48 -2.43
CA LEU A 65 3.93 4.69 -1.74
C LEU A 65 3.14 4.21 -0.54
N GLU A 66 3.44 4.75 0.63
CA GLU A 66 2.94 4.23 1.91
C GLU A 66 2.60 5.38 2.85
N ASP A 67 1.35 5.40 3.31
CA ASP A 67 0.84 6.36 4.28
C ASP A 67 0.23 5.67 5.50
N ASP A 68 0.26 6.36 6.63
CA ASP A 68 -0.36 5.92 7.88
C ASP A 68 -1.75 6.55 8.02
N ILE A 69 -2.77 5.70 8.16
CA ILE A 69 -4.16 6.10 8.15
C ILE A 69 -4.82 5.81 9.51
N LEU A 70 -5.32 6.85 10.17
CA LEU A 70 -6.26 6.73 11.29
C LEU A 70 -7.69 6.59 10.74
N VAL A 71 -8.31 5.45 11.01
CA VAL A 71 -9.68 5.16 10.59
C VAL A 71 -10.66 5.92 11.48
N GLY A 72 -11.51 6.76 10.89
CA GLY A 72 -12.57 7.46 11.61
C GLY A 72 -13.95 6.85 11.34
N ARG A 73 -14.99 7.42 11.94
CA ARG A 73 -16.38 6.95 11.77
C ARG A 73 -16.97 7.36 10.43
N ASP A 74 -16.69 8.59 9.99
CA ASP A 74 -17.26 9.20 8.78
C ASP A 74 -16.20 9.55 7.72
N GLY A 75 -14.97 9.10 7.93
CA GLY A 75 -13.82 9.39 7.08
C GLY A 75 -12.51 9.06 7.78
N ASN A 76 -11.44 8.95 7.00
CA ASN A 76 -10.12 8.59 7.50
C ASN A 76 -9.22 9.83 7.58
N THR A 77 -8.27 9.84 8.51
CA THR A 77 -7.24 10.88 8.60
C THR A 77 -5.91 10.28 8.13
N ASN A 78 -5.32 10.89 7.12
CA ASN A 78 -3.96 10.57 6.70
C ASN A 78 -2.97 11.31 7.60
N LEU A 79 -2.21 10.57 8.40
CA LEU A 79 -1.23 11.11 9.35
C LEU A 79 0.05 11.59 8.67
N MET A 80 0.23 11.21 7.40
CA MET A 80 1.40 11.52 6.56
C MET A 80 1.08 12.54 5.46
N ALA A 81 -0.10 13.17 5.49
CA ALA A 81 -0.64 14.01 4.41
C ALA A 81 0.22 15.22 4.00
N THR A 82 1.23 15.60 4.79
CA THR A 82 2.17 16.68 4.46
C THR A 82 3.42 16.20 3.72
N ILE A 83 3.57 14.90 3.51
CA ILE A 83 4.69 14.31 2.77
C ILE A 83 4.31 14.27 1.28
N PRO A 84 5.13 14.83 0.39
CA PRO A 84 4.83 14.89 -1.04
C PRO A 84 4.91 13.49 -1.66
N ILE A 85 3.87 13.12 -2.43
CA ILE A 85 3.83 11.86 -3.20
C ILE A 85 3.70 12.11 -4.71
N GLU A 86 3.28 13.32 -5.11
CA GLU A 86 3.15 13.68 -6.51
C GLU A 86 4.53 13.93 -7.11
N PRO A 87 4.85 13.33 -8.28
CA PRO A 87 6.16 13.45 -8.90
C PRO A 87 6.62 14.89 -9.08
N GLU A 88 5.73 15.80 -9.50
CA GLU A 88 6.06 17.21 -9.73
C GLU A 88 6.46 17.94 -8.44
N GLU A 89 5.79 17.63 -7.33
CA GLU A 89 6.11 18.21 -6.02
C GLU A 89 7.47 17.72 -5.53
N ILE A 90 7.72 16.41 -5.64
CA ILE A 90 9.00 15.80 -5.29
C ILE A 90 10.14 16.38 -6.14
N GLU A 91 9.97 16.42 -7.46
CA GLU A 91 10.98 16.98 -8.37
C GLU A 91 11.27 18.46 -8.10
N SER A 92 10.25 19.23 -7.70
CA SER A 92 10.42 20.63 -7.31
C SER A 92 11.30 20.75 -6.06
N LEU A 93 11.06 19.93 -5.05
CA LEU A 93 11.83 19.93 -3.80
C LEU A 93 13.28 19.45 -4.00
N MET A 94 13.52 18.52 -4.94
CA MET A 94 14.87 18.02 -5.26
C MET A 94 15.75 19.02 -6.03
N LYS A 95 15.18 20.09 -6.61
CA LYS A 95 15.93 21.08 -7.40
C LYS A 95 16.67 22.12 -6.54
N HIS A 96 16.57 22.02 -5.22
CA HIS A 96 17.19 22.91 -4.24
C HIS A 96 18.24 22.18 -3.41
#